data_AF-A0AA91I7L5-F1
#
_entry.id   AF-A0AA91I7L5-F1
#
_cell.length_a   1.000
_cell.length_b   1.000
_cell.length_c   1.000
_cell.angle_alpha   90.00
_cell.angle_beta   90.00
_cell.angle_gamma   90.00
#
_symmetry.space_group_name_H-M   'P 1'
#
loop_
_entity.id
_entity.type
_entity.pdbx_description
1 polymer ?
#
loop_
_entity_poly.entity_id
_entity_poly.type
_entity_poly.pdbx_seq_one_letter_code
_entity_poly.pdbx_strand_id
1 'polypeptide(L)'
;MQTATANPHLQTVRAALEKARGNVARCETTTASGRLTRAVGLVLEAVGLQLPVGSDCLIELPPGNAQRHAEAEVVGFAGDRLFLMSQTEVAGLLPGARVFARPGATEPGTSGDAHTKRLPVGEGMLGRVVDAAGRPLDGLGPLDVARKVPLSSPPINPLSRAPIDSVLDVGVRAINAMLTVGRGQRMGLFAGSGVGKSVLLGMMARYTSAEVIVVGLIGERGREVKDFIENTLGEEGLARAVVVAAPADNSPLLRLQGAAYATCLAEYFRDRGKDVLLIMDSLTRYAMAQREIALAVGEPPATKGYPPSVFARLPALVERAGNGSRDAQGRGGSITAFYTVLSEGDDQQDPIADSARAILDGHVVLSRTLAEAGHYPAIDIEASISRAMTALIPSSQFDTVRRFKQMLSRYQRNRDLISVGAYAPGHDLQLDKAIAMYPRIEAFLQQSMDERTGYEDAIAQLEHLFVPEPASTQGFDSRTPNTKKFQT
;
A
#
# COMPACT_ATOMS: atom_id res chain seq x y z
N MET A 1 -21.47 -61.19 8.34
CA MET A 1 -21.27 -60.16 9.37
C MET A 1 -20.86 -58.87 8.68
N GLN A 2 -21.84 -58.04 8.32
CA GLN A 2 -21.59 -56.73 7.72
C GLN A 2 -21.18 -55.76 8.83
N THR A 3 -20.01 -55.15 8.66
CA THR A 3 -19.47 -54.08 9.49
C THR A 3 -20.47 -52.95 9.62
N ALA A 4 -20.91 -52.68 10.85
CA ALA A 4 -21.75 -51.55 11.18
C ALA A 4 -21.10 -50.25 10.66
N THR A 5 -21.83 -49.57 9.79
CA THR A 5 -21.55 -48.23 9.29
C THR A 5 -21.27 -47.29 10.46
N ALA A 6 -20.02 -46.85 10.59
CA ALA A 6 -19.59 -45.98 11.68
C ALA A 6 -20.36 -44.65 11.62
N ASN A 7 -21.15 -44.35 12.66
CA ASN A 7 -21.94 -43.14 12.74
C ASN A 7 -21.01 -41.89 12.67
N PRO A 8 -21.18 -41.01 11.67
CA PRO A 8 -20.29 -39.86 11.47
C PRO A 8 -20.34 -38.87 12.64
N HIS A 9 -21.48 -38.71 13.32
CA HIS A 9 -21.56 -37.89 14.53
C HIS A 9 -20.71 -38.46 15.67
N LEU A 10 -20.67 -39.79 15.81
CA LEU A 10 -19.89 -40.47 16.84
C LEU A 10 -18.38 -40.37 16.58
N GLN A 11 -17.97 -40.36 15.30
CA GLN A 11 -16.59 -40.07 14.91
C GLN A 11 -16.21 -38.61 15.20
N THR A 12 -17.07 -37.64 14.88
CA THR A 12 -16.83 -36.22 15.18
C THR A 12 -16.69 -35.97 16.67
N VAL A 13 -17.57 -36.55 17.50
CA VAL A 13 -17.50 -36.42 18.96
C VAL A 13 -16.23 -37.07 19.51
N ARG A 14 -15.85 -38.26 19.02
CA ARG A 14 -14.59 -38.91 19.42
C ARG A 14 -13.36 -38.07 19.05
N ALA A 15 -13.32 -37.52 17.84
CA ALA A 15 -12.23 -36.65 17.40
C ALA A 15 -12.14 -35.38 18.27
N ALA A 16 -13.28 -34.78 18.62
CA ALA A 16 -13.34 -33.63 19.51
C ALA A 16 -12.83 -33.97 20.93
N LEU A 17 -13.22 -35.12 21.48
CA LEU A 17 -12.77 -35.59 22.80
C LEU A 17 -11.28 -35.92 22.82
N GLU A 18 -10.75 -36.57 21.79
CA GLU A 18 -9.30 -36.83 21.68
C GLU A 18 -8.51 -35.52 21.55
N LYS A 19 -9.00 -34.55 20.77
CA LYS A 19 -8.41 -33.21 20.70
C LYS A 19 -8.43 -32.51 22.06
N ALA A 20 -9.56 -32.58 22.78
CA ALA A 20 -9.69 -32.00 24.11
C ALA A 20 -8.74 -32.66 25.11
N ARG A 21 -8.62 -34.00 25.10
CA ARG A 21 -7.69 -34.76 25.94
C ARG A 21 -6.23 -34.39 25.65
N GLY A 22 -5.88 -34.26 24.37
CA GLY A 22 -4.56 -33.78 23.95
C GLY A 22 -4.26 -32.36 24.42
N ASN A 23 -5.25 -31.47 24.41
CA ASN A 23 -5.11 -30.10 24.91
C ASN A 23 -4.96 -30.06 26.44
N VAL A 24 -5.75 -30.85 27.18
CA VAL A 24 -5.66 -30.95 28.65
C VAL A 24 -4.30 -31.52 29.08
N ALA A 25 -3.78 -32.54 28.38
CA ALA A 25 -2.47 -33.12 28.68
C ALA A 25 -1.30 -32.16 28.45
N ARG A 26 -1.48 -31.13 27.60
CA ARG A 26 -0.50 -30.07 27.33
C ARG A 26 -0.72 -28.81 28.18
N CYS A 27 -1.74 -28.81 29.04
CA CYS A 27 -2.06 -27.66 29.86
C CYS A 27 -1.03 -27.51 30.98
N GLU A 28 -0.37 -26.35 31.04
CA GLU A 28 0.49 -26.00 32.16
C GLU A 28 -0.39 -25.60 33.35
N THR A 29 -0.24 -26.30 34.48
CA THR A 29 -1.03 -26.07 35.70
C THR A 29 -0.54 -24.88 36.53
N THR A 30 0.58 -24.28 36.15
CA THR A 30 1.16 -23.09 36.77
C THR A 30 1.37 -22.02 35.72
N THR A 31 0.90 -20.79 35.98
CA THR A 31 1.13 -19.65 35.09
C THR A 31 2.17 -18.72 35.70
N ALA A 32 3.31 -18.56 35.02
CA ALA A 32 4.30 -17.56 35.40
C ALA A 32 3.72 -16.15 35.23
N SER A 33 3.95 -15.27 36.21
CA SER A 33 3.50 -13.89 36.15
C SER A 33 4.60 -12.93 36.57
N GLY A 34 4.83 -11.90 35.77
CA GLY A 34 5.62 -10.74 36.14
C GLY A 34 4.79 -9.68 36.86
N ARG A 35 5.44 -8.57 37.21
CA ARG A 35 4.81 -7.39 37.80
C ARG A 35 5.26 -6.13 37.11
N LEU A 36 4.33 -5.21 36.92
CA LEU A 36 4.60 -3.89 36.39
C LEU A 36 5.31 -3.03 37.45
N THR A 37 6.49 -2.54 37.12
CA THR A 37 7.33 -1.73 38.00
C THR A 37 7.23 -0.24 37.68
N ARG A 38 7.03 0.10 36.40
CA ARG A 38 6.99 1.48 35.94
C ARG A 38 6.07 1.62 34.75
N ALA A 39 5.36 2.75 34.69
CA ALA A 39 4.56 3.15 33.54
C ALA A 39 4.90 4.61 33.21
N VAL A 40 5.58 4.85 32.08
CA VAL A 40 5.94 6.22 31.65
C VAL A 40 5.61 6.37 30.17
N GLY A 41 4.64 7.22 29.86
CA GLY A 41 4.22 7.47 28.48
C GLY A 41 3.76 6.19 27.78
N LEU A 42 4.40 5.86 26.67
CA LEU A 42 4.05 4.71 25.83
C LEU A 42 4.67 3.39 26.30
N VAL A 43 5.71 3.43 27.14
CA VAL A 43 6.47 2.24 27.55
C VAL A 43 6.21 1.91 29.01
N LEU A 44 5.97 0.63 29.24
CA LEU A 44 5.71 0.00 30.52
C LEU A 44 6.90 -0.92 30.85
N GLU A 45 7.41 -0.89 32.08
CA GLU A 45 8.49 -1.78 32.52
C GLU A 45 7.93 -2.88 33.42
N ALA A 46 8.22 -4.14 33.08
CA ALA A 46 7.84 -5.30 33.89
C ALA A 46 9.07 -6.14 34.29
N VAL A 47 8.99 -6.79 35.45
CA VAL A 47 10.01 -7.72 35.97
C VAL A 47 9.37 -9.04 36.40
N GLY A 48 10.19 -10.08 36.58
CA GLY A 48 9.73 -11.39 37.07
C GLY A 48 9.19 -12.32 35.98
N LEU A 49 9.43 -11.97 34.70
CA LEU A 49 9.08 -12.76 33.53
C LEU A 49 10.18 -12.60 32.48
N GLN A 50 10.48 -13.66 31.73
CA GLN A 50 11.37 -13.61 30.58
C GLN A 50 10.57 -13.97 29.33
N LEU A 51 10.43 -13.02 28.41
CA LEU A 51 9.74 -13.21 27.14
C LEU A 51 10.60 -12.72 25.97
N PRO A 52 10.57 -13.40 24.81
CA PRO A 52 11.14 -12.89 23.58
C PRO A 52 10.53 -11.56 23.16
N VAL A 53 11.33 -10.71 22.49
CA VAL A 53 10.82 -9.52 21.80
C VAL A 53 9.79 -9.91 20.75
N GLY A 54 8.69 -9.17 20.68
CA GLY A 54 7.54 -9.47 19.83
C GLY A 54 6.50 -10.41 20.44
N SER A 55 6.70 -10.86 21.69
CA SER A 55 5.72 -11.70 22.38
C SER A 55 4.53 -10.87 22.86
N ASP A 56 3.32 -11.37 22.63
CA ASP A 56 2.10 -10.83 23.22
C ASP A 56 2.04 -11.14 24.73
N CYS A 57 1.62 -10.15 25.50
CA CYS A 57 1.39 -10.26 26.93
C CYS A 57 0.07 -9.59 27.33
N LEU A 58 -0.42 -9.96 28.51
CA LEU A 58 -1.64 -9.45 29.10
C LEU A 58 -1.29 -8.76 30.42
N ILE A 59 -1.75 -7.53 30.58
CA ILE A 59 -1.58 -6.75 31.81
C ILE A 59 -2.92 -6.73 32.54
N GLU A 60 -2.95 -7.15 33.80
CA GLU A 60 -4.16 -7.13 34.62
C GLU A 60 -4.62 -5.71 34.90
N LEU A 61 -5.88 -5.42 34.56
CA LEU A 61 -6.53 -4.14 34.85
C LEU A 61 -7.26 -4.21 36.20
N PRO A 62 -7.39 -3.09 36.93
CA PRO A 62 -8.10 -3.10 38.19
C PRO A 62 -9.60 -3.41 38.01
N PRO A 63 -10.25 -3.96 39.06
CA PRO A 63 -11.69 -4.21 39.06
C PRO A 63 -12.48 -2.94 38.70
N GLY A 64 -13.49 -3.07 37.84
CA GLY A 64 -14.32 -1.95 37.37
C GLY A 64 -14.04 -1.51 35.93
N ASN A 65 -12.97 -1.99 35.30
CA ASN A 65 -12.78 -1.83 33.85
C ASN A 65 -13.66 -2.81 33.06
N ALA A 66 -14.11 -2.38 31.88
CA ALA A 66 -14.89 -3.22 30.96
C ALA A 66 -14.10 -4.46 30.50
N GLN A 67 -12.77 -4.34 30.40
CA GLN A 67 -11.86 -5.44 30.10
C GLN A 67 -11.08 -5.83 31.35
N ARG A 68 -10.86 -7.15 31.53
CA ARG A 68 -10.06 -7.68 32.64
C ARG A 68 -8.54 -7.52 32.42
N HIS A 69 -8.11 -7.49 31.16
CA HIS A 69 -6.71 -7.38 30.78
C HIS A 69 -6.54 -6.38 29.65
N ALA A 70 -5.45 -5.61 29.69
CA ALA A 70 -4.94 -4.88 28.54
C ALA A 70 -3.98 -5.75 27.73
N GLU A 71 -4.01 -5.62 26.40
CA GLU A 71 -3.07 -6.31 25.52
C GLU A 71 -1.81 -5.49 25.36
N ALA A 72 -0.64 -6.10 25.47
CA ALA A 72 0.64 -5.43 25.27
C ALA A 72 1.62 -6.36 24.54
N GLU A 73 2.66 -5.78 23.96
CA GLU A 73 3.73 -6.51 23.28
C GLU A 73 5.09 -6.17 23.88
N VAL A 74 5.98 -7.16 23.97
CA VAL A 74 7.36 -6.95 24.40
C VAL A 74 8.14 -6.25 23.28
N VAL A 75 8.51 -4.99 23.49
CA VAL A 75 9.27 -4.18 22.50
C VAL A 75 10.78 -4.22 22.71
N GLY A 76 11.23 -4.68 23.87
CA GLY A 76 12.65 -4.80 24.21
C GLY A 76 12.87 -5.31 25.62
N PHE A 77 14.13 -5.44 26.01
CA PHE A 77 14.52 -5.77 27.38
C PHE A 77 15.89 -5.17 27.71
N ALA A 78 16.14 -4.95 28.99
CA ALA A 78 17.44 -4.55 29.52
C ALA A 78 17.69 -5.27 30.85
N GLY A 79 18.60 -6.26 30.84
CA GLY A 79 18.85 -7.11 32.00
C GLY A 79 17.62 -7.92 32.38
N ASP A 80 17.08 -7.70 33.57
CA ASP A 80 15.89 -8.36 34.13
C ASP A 80 14.57 -7.61 33.86
N ARG A 81 14.64 -6.48 33.15
CA ARG A 81 13.48 -5.64 32.82
C ARG A 81 13.01 -5.89 31.40
N LEU A 82 11.71 -6.12 31.25
CA LEU A 82 11.01 -6.14 29.97
C LEU A 82 10.38 -4.77 29.71
N PHE A 83 10.55 -4.26 28.50
CA PHE A 83 9.84 -3.10 28.00
C PHE A 83 8.61 -3.59 27.22
N LEU A 84 7.43 -3.18 27.68
CA LEU A 84 6.15 -3.51 27.10
C LEU A 84 5.52 -2.25 26.53
N MET A 85 4.77 -2.38 25.44
CA MET A 85 3.95 -1.31 24.93
C MET A 85 2.52 -1.81 24.73
N SER A 86 1.56 -1.04 25.23
CA SER A 86 0.15 -1.44 25.17
C SER A 86 -0.43 -1.26 23.77
N GLN A 87 -1.25 -2.23 23.36
CA GLN A 87 -2.09 -2.17 22.16
C GLN A 87 -3.46 -1.56 22.49
N THR A 88 -3.92 -1.67 23.75
CA THR A 88 -5.20 -1.14 24.22
C THR A 88 -4.99 0.03 25.19
N GLU A 89 -6.06 0.77 25.46
CA GLU A 89 -6.02 1.80 26.50
C GLU A 89 -5.69 1.19 27.87
N VAL A 90 -4.84 1.87 28.62
CA VAL A 90 -4.31 1.44 29.93
C VAL A 90 -4.69 2.40 31.05
N ALA A 91 -5.81 3.10 30.89
CA ALA A 91 -6.33 4.01 31.90
C ALA A 91 -6.55 3.26 33.23
N GLY A 92 -6.00 3.82 34.32
CA GLY A 92 -6.14 3.24 35.66
C GLY A 92 -5.17 2.10 35.98
N LEU A 93 -4.11 1.87 35.20
CA LEU A 93 -3.06 0.90 35.58
C LEU A 93 -2.51 1.17 36.99
N LEU A 94 -2.44 0.12 37.81
CA LEU A 94 -1.87 0.19 39.15
C LEU A 94 -0.41 -0.28 39.17
N PRO A 95 0.48 0.36 39.95
CA PRO A 95 1.81 -0.18 40.21
C PRO A 95 1.72 -1.60 40.77
N GLY A 96 2.56 -2.50 40.26
CA GLY A 96 2.55 -3.92 40.65
C GLY A 96 1.49 -4.78 39.95
N ALA A 97 0.73 -4.23 38.99
CA ALA A 97 -0.19 -5.00 38.16
C ALA A 97 0.50 -6.23 37.57
N ARG A 98 -0.21 -7.37 37.57
CA ARG A 98 0.35 -8.64 37.08
C ARG A 98 0.44 -8.63 35.57
N VAL A 99 1.54 -9.16 35.05
CA VAL A 99 1.78 -9.33 33.61
C VAL A 99 1.91 -10.82 33.32
N PHE A 100 1.18 -11.30 32.31
CA PHE A 100 1.18 -12.70 31.90
C PHE A 100 1.57 -12.81 30.43
N ALA A 101 2.27 -13.88 30.06
CA ALA A 101 2.38 -14.25 28.66
C ALA A 101 0.98 -14.57 28.13
N ARG A 102 0.64 -14.10 26.92
CA ARG A 102 -0.58 -14.56 26.26
C ARG A 102 -0.39 -16.05 25.89
N PRO A 103 -1.26 -16.96 26.33
CA PRO A 103 -1.21 -18.34 25.87
C PRO A 103 -1.42 -18.35 24.36
N GLY A 104 -0.47 -18.89 23.61
CA GLY A 104 -0.66 -19.09 22.18
C GLY A 104 -1.87 -19.98 21.92
N ALA A 105 -2.68 -19.62 20.94
CA ALA A 105 -3.60 -20.57 20.33
C ALA A 105 -2.77 -21.60 19.53
N THR A 106 -2.14 -22.55 20.22
CA THR A 106 -1.50 -23.69 19.57
C THR A 106 -2.58 -24.60 19.01
N GLU A 107 -2.84 -24.49 17.71
CA GLU A 107 -3.51 -25.56 16.99
C GLU A 107 -2.55 -26.77 16.87
N PRO A 108 -3.02 -28.01 17.09
CA PRO A 108 -2.17 -29.19 16.96
C PRO A 108 -1.59 -29.32 15.55
N GLY A 109 -0.26 -29.43 15.42
CA GLY A 109 0.40 -29.84 14.18
C GLY A 109 1.10 -28.74 13.38
N THR A 110 1.27 -27.52 13.93
CA THR A 110 2.08 -26.48 13.26
C THR A 110 3.33 -26.15 14.07
N SER A 111 4.50 -26.34 13.43
CA SER A 111 5.83 -26.02 13.95
C SER A 111 6.11 -24.51 13.86
N GLY A 112 5.46 -23.73 14.72
CA GLY A 112 5.72 -22.30 14.86
C GLY A 112 5.72 -21.91 16.33
N ASP A 113 6.51 -20.89 16.67
CA ASP A 113 6.65 -20.36 18.03
C ASP A 113 5.27 -20.12 18.66
N ALA A 114 5.05 -20.71 19.84
CA ALA A 114 3.78 -20.68 20.57
C ALA A 114 3.35 -19.27 21.02
N HIS A 115 4.08 -18.22 20.65
CA HIS A 115 3.87 -16.84 21.11
C HIS A 115 3.55 -15.87 19.97
N THR A 116 3.45 -16.32 18.71
CA THR A 116 3.18 -15.43 17.57
C THR A 116 1.68 -15.26 17.31
N LYS A 117 1.21 -14.00 17.29
CA LYS A 117 -0.17 -13.62 16.96
C LYS A 117 -0.56 -14.14 15.57
N ARG A 118 -1.68 -14.88 15.51
CA ARG A 118 -2.26 -15.39 14.26
C ARG A 118 -3.52 -14.60 13.89
N LEU A 119 -3.57 -14.12 12.66
CA LEU A 119 -4.64 -13.27 12.15
C LEU A 119 -5.45 -13.98 11.07
N PRO A 120 -6.76 -13.66 10.96
CA PRO A 120 -7.61 -14.26 9.94
C PRO A 120 -7.16 -13.90 8.52
N VAL A 121 -7.23 -14.87 7.61
CA VAL A 121 -7.01 -14.66 6.17
C VAL A 121 -7.98 -15.56 5.40
N GLY A 122 -8.41 -15.11 4.23
CA GLY A 122 -9.35 -15.88 3.40
C GLY A 122 -10.10 -15.02 2.39
N GLU A 123 -10.85 -15.68 1.52
CA GLU A 123 -11.75 -15.03 0.56
C GLU A 123 -12.87 -14.23 1.27
N GLY A 124 -13.31 -14.69 2.45
CA GLY A 124 -14.30 -13.98 3.27
C GLY A 124 -13.83 -12.63 3.84
N MET A 125 -12.60 -12.20 3.51
CA MET A 125 -12.08 -10.86 3.79
C MET A 125 -12.45 -9.85 2.69
N LEU A 126 -12.80 -10.30 1.47
CA LEU A 126 -13.17 -9.42 0.37
C LEU A 126 -14.45 -8.63 0.71
N GLY A 127 -14.47 -7.33 0.42
CA GLY A 127 -15.55 -6.44 0.80
C GLY A 127 -15.54 -6.00 2.26
N ARG A 128 -14.53 -6.40 3.05
CA ARG A 128 -14.49 -6.14 4.50
C ARG A 128 -13.48 -5.06 4.86
N VAL A 129 -13.80 -4.33 5.93
CA VAL A 129 -12.90 -3.37 6.57
C VAL A 129 -12.54 -3.91 7.95
N VAL A 130 -11.24 -4.06 8.22
CA VAL A 130 -10.74 -4.66 9.48
C VAL A 130 -9.67 -3.80 10.13
N ASP A 131 -9.51 -3.95 11.44
CA ASP A 131 -8.41 -3.34 12.19
C ASP A 131 -7.09 -4.15 12.04
N ALA A 132 -6.02 -3.64 12.62
CA ALA A 132 -4.71 -4.30 12.63
C ALA A 132 -4.71 -5.70 13.29
N ALA A 133 -5.69 -6.02 14.14
CA ALA A 133 -5.87 -7.30 14.80
C ALA A 133 -6.88 -8.23 14.08
N GLY A 134 -7.36 -7.85 12.89
CA GLY A 134 -8.32 -8.64 12.12
C GLY A 134 -9.74 -8.62 12.68
N ARG A 135 -10.09 -7.61 13.49
CA ARG A 135 -11.46 -7.38 13.97
C ARG A 135 -12.21 -6.51 12.95
N PRO A 136 -13.45 -6.85 12.58
CA PRO A 136 -14.22 -6.06 11.61
C PRO A 136 -14.57 -4.68 12.17
N LEU A 137 -14.42 -3.65 11.34
CA LEU A 137 -14.76 -2.24 11.59
C LEU A 137 -16.01 -1.79 10.84
N ASP A 138 -16.52 -2.61 9.92
CA ASP A 138 -17.62 -2.31 8.99
C ASP A 138 -19.02 -2.53 9.56
N GLY A 139 -19.15 -3.11 10.75
CA GLY A 139 -20.46 -3.41 11.35
C GLY A 139 -21.22 -4.55 10.68
N LEU A 140 -20.62 -5.28 9.73
CA LEU A 140 -21.26 -6.36 8.97
C LEU A 140 -21.27 -7.72 9.70
N GLY A 141 -20.93 -7.74 11.00
CA GLY A 141 -20.82 -8.95 11.80
C GLY A 141 -19.46 -9.67 11.63
N PRO A 142 -19.36 -10.92 12.11
CA PRO A 142 -18.09 -11.67 12.12
C PRO A 142 -17.57 -11.97 10.70
N LEU A 143 -16.27 -12.22 10.60
CA LEU A 143 -15.61 -12.63 9.36
C LEU A 143 -15.84 -14.13 9.12
N ASP A 144 -16.16 -14.51 7.88
CA ASP A 144 -16.26 -15.92 7.47
C ASP A 144 -14.87 -16.43 7.04
N VAL A 145 -14.04 -16.72 8.03
CA VAL A 145 -12.63 -17.09 7.83
C VAL A 145 -12.25 -18.27 8.71
N ALA A 146 -11.95 -19.40 8.06
CA ALA A 146 -11.52 -20.62 8.74
C ALA A 146 -10.01 -20.66 9.03
N ARG A 147 -9.19 -19.90 8.27
CA ARG A 147 -7.73 -19.96 8.34
C ARG A 147 -7.17 -18.75 9.09
N LYS A 148 -6.19 -19.01 9.96
CA LYS A 148 -5.35 -17.97 10.58
C LYS A 148 -3.87 -18.23 10.30
N VAL A 149 -3.13 -17.18 9.99
CA VAL A 149 -1.70 -17.24 9.69
C VAL A 149 -0.91 -16.29 10.60
N PRO A 150 0.37 -16.57 10.88
CA PRO A 150 1.22 -15.60 11.56
C PRO A 150 1.35 -14.31 10.74
N LEU A 151 1.54 -13.18 11.43
CA LEU A 151 1.75 -11.89 10.78
C LEU A 151 3.03 -11.84 9.93
N SER A 152 4.06 -12.58 10.39
CA SER A 152 5.31 -12.78 9.68
C SER A 152 5.24 -14.09 8.89
N SER A 153 5.35 -13.97 7.58
CA SER A 153 5.55 -15.09 6.67
C SER A 153 7.05 -15.35 6.49
N PRO A 154 7.47 -16.60 6.27
CA PRO A 154 8.86 -16.89 5.89
C PRO A 154 9.20 -16.13 4.59
N PRO A 155 10.37 -15.49 4.51
CA PRO A 155 10.75 -14.71 3.34
C PRO A 155 10.86 -15.61 2.11
N ILE A 156 10.33 -15.15 0.97
CA ILE A 156 10.53 -15.80 -0.32
C ILE A 156 11.98 -15.56 -0.75
N ASN A 157 12.67 -16.63 -1.15
CA ASN A 157 13.99 -16.52 -1.78
C ASN A 157 13.89 -15.62 -3.02
N PRO A 158 14.61 -14.48 -3.09
CA PRO A 158 14.51 -13.58 -4.24
C PRO A 158 14.83 -14.26 -5.58
N LEU A 159 15.71 -15.27 -5.59
CA LEU A 159 16.09 -16.01 -6.80
C LEU A 159 15.00 -16.97 -7.30
N SER A 160 13.99 -17.28 -6.48
CA SER A 160 12.85 -18.07 -6.91
C SER A 160 11.68 -17.22 -7.44
N ARG A 161 11.78 -15.89 -7.35
CA ARG A 161 10.73 -14.99 -7.83
C ARG A 161 10.71 -14.97 -9.35
N ALA A 162 9.51 -14.91 -9.93
CA ALA A 162 9.39 -14.63 -11.35
C ALA A 162 9.87 -13.20 -11.67
N PRO A 163 10.52 -12.98 -12.83
CA PRO A 163 10.83 -11.63 -13.29
C PRO A 163 9.55 -10.83 -13.58
N ILE A 164 9.68 -9.51 -13.63
CA ILE A 164 8.61 -8.59 -14.03
C ILE A 164 8.59 -8.53 -15.57
N ASP A 165 7.72 -9.32 -16.20
CA ASP A 165 7.67 -9.49 -17.66
C ASP A 165 6.29 -9.21 -18.28
N SER A 166 5.32 -8.80 -17.46
CA SER A 166 3.96 -8.51 -17.87
C SER A 166 3.48 -7.18 -17.29
N VAL A 167 2.77 -6.40 -18.10
CA VAL A 167 2.20 -5.11 -17.70
C VAL A 167 1.03 -5.33 -16.73
N LEU A 168 0.97 -4.50 -15.69
CA LEU A 168 -0.24 -4.31 -14.91
C LEU A 168 -0.94 -3.04 -15.38
N ASP A 169 -2.10 -3.19 -15.99
CA ASP A 169 -2.97 -2.05 -16.33
C ASP A 169 -3.58 -1.50 -15.03
N VAL A 170 -3.23 -0.25 -14.70
CA VAL A 170 -3.74 0.47 -13.51
C VAL A 170 -4.91 1.40 -13.83
N GLY A 171 -5.34 1.48 -15.08
CA GLY A 171 -6.45 2.31 -15.55
C GLY A 171 -6.21 3.81 -15.59
N VAL A 172 -4.96 4.24 -15.38
CA VAL A 172 -4.54 5.64 -15.42
C VAL A 172 -3.62 5.85 -16.61
N ARG A 173 -4.08 6.61 -17.61
CA ARG A 173 -3.44 6.82 -18.91
C ARG A 173 -1.98 7.26 -18.78
N ALA A 174 -1.73 8.29 -17.98
CA ALA A 174 -0.38 8.79 -17.76
C ALA A 174 0.55 7.71 -17.17
N ILE A 175 0.07 6.87 -16.25
CA ILE A 175 0.89 5.79 -15.67
C ILE A 175 1.10 4.68 -16.70
N ASN A 176 0.03 4.19 -17.31
CA ASN A 176 0.07 3.10 -18.29
C ASN A 176 1.00 3.41 -19.47
N ALA A 177 0.91 4.62 -20.04
CA ALA A 177 1.68 5.00 -21.22
C ALA A 177 3.09 5.53 -20.90
N MET A 178 3.24 6.37 -19.87
CA MET A 178 4.49 7.10 -19.62
C MET A 178 5.36 6.52 -18.50
N LEU A 179 4.77 5.72 -17.60
CA LEU A 179 5.42 5.18 -16.41
C LEU A 179 5.04 3.70 -16.20
N THR A 180 4.96 2.93 -17.31
CA THR A 180 4.35 1.59 -17.34
C THR A 180 4.81 0.72 -16.17
N VAL A 181 3.83 0.17 -15.44
CA VAL A 181 4.04 -0.65 -14.25
C VAL A 181 3.83 -2.12 -14.61
N GLY A 182 4.69 -2.99 -14.10
CA GLY A 182 4.60 -4.43 -14.30
C GLY A 182 4.04 -5.19 -13.10
N ARG A 183 3.57 -6.41 -13.33
CA ARG A 183 3.13 -7.32 -12.27
C ARG A 183 4.28 -7.68 -11.34
N GLY A 184 4.08 -7.48 -10.04
CA GLY A 184 5.09 -7.67 -9.01
C GLY A 184 6.03 -6.48 -8.80
N GLN A 185 5.78 -5.34 -9.46
CA GLN A 185 6.59 -4.14 -9.27
C GLN A 185 6.23 -3.41 -7.96
N ARG A 186 7.22 -2.82 -7.31
CA ARG A 186 7.04 -2.02 -6.08
C ARG A 186 7.27 -0.55 -6.43
N MET A 187 6.20 0.22 -6.48
CA MET A 187 6.19 1.62 -6.85
C MET A 187 6.00 2.51 -5.62
N GLY A 188 6.67 3.65 -5.61
CA GLY A 188 6.37 4.72 -4.66
C GLY A 188 5.34 5.70 -5.20
N LEU A 189 4.51 6.29 -4.34
CA LEU A 189 3.66 7.44 -4.67
C LEU A 189 4.01 8.62 -3.75
N PHE A 190 4.74 9.58 -4.28
CA PHE A 190 5.32 10.70 -3.54
C PHE A 190 4.37 11.87 -3.69
N ALA A 191 3.73 12.28 -2.61
CA ALA A 191 2.69 13.29 -2.67
C ALA A 191 2.66 14.16 -1.41
N GLY A 192 2.40 15.46 -1.61
CA GLY A 192 2.02 16.35 -0.52
C GLY A 192 0.55 16.22 -0.14
N SER A 193 0.13 16.95 0.89
CA SER A 193 -1.30 17.10 1.21
C SER A 193 -2.01 17.91 0.10
N GLY A 194 -3.23 17.50 -0.26
CA GLY A 194 -4.11 18.25 -1.16
C GLY A 194 -3.81 18.14 -2.66
N VAL A 195 -2.82 17.36 -3.09
CA VAL A 195 -2.43 17.24 -4.52
C VAL A 195 -3.17 16.13 -5.29
N GLY A 196 -4.20 15.52 -4.70
CA GLY A 196 -4.99 14.46 -5.33
C GLY A 196 -4.52 13.03 -5.09
N LYS A 197 -3.68 12.77 -4.07
CA LYS A 197 -3.21 11.42 -3.69
C LYS A 197 -4.35 10.40 -3.58
N SER A 198 -5.34 10.69 -2.72
CA SER A 198 -6.43 9.76 -2.43
C SER A 198 -7.26 9.45 -3.68
N VAL A 199 -7.55 10.47 -4.50
CA VAL A 199 -8.29 10.32 -5.76
C VAL A 199 -7.55 9.38 -6.71
N LEU A 200 -6.24 9.57 -6.89
CA LEU A 200 -5.43 8.70 -7.75
C LEU A 200 -5.39 7.25 -7.25
N LEU A 201 -5.24 7.04 -5.93
CA LEU A 201 -5.32 5.70 -5.34
C LEU A 201 -6.68 5.05 -5.58
N GLY A 202 -7.76 5.82 -5.46
CA GLY A 202 -9.12 5.37 -5.79
C GLY A 202 -9.28 4.98 -7.25
N MET A 203 -8.78 5.79 -8.19
CA MET A 203 -8.79 5.47 -9.62
C MET A 203 -8.06 4.15 -9.88
N MET A 204 -6.86 3.96 -9.31
CA MET A 204 -6.13 2.70 -9.47
C MET A 204 -6.89 1.53 -8.85
N ALA A 205 -7.49 1.70 -7.67
CA ALA A 205 -8.28 0.66 -7.04
C ALA A 205 -9.57 0.33 -7.82
N ARG A 206 -10.21 1.28 -8.50
CA ARG A 206 -11.40 1.01 -9.33
C ARG A 206 -11.08 0.45 -10.71
N TYR A 207 -9.98 0.87 -11.31
CA TYR A 207 -9.72 0.61 -12.73
C TYR A 207 -8.59 -0.38 -13.00
N THR A 208 -7.83 -0.78 -11.98
CA THR A 208 -6.80 -1.81 -12.14
C THR A 208 -7.39 -3.13 -12.65
N SER A 209 -6.59 -3.81 -13.46
CA SER A 209 -6.81 -5.18 -13.95
C SER A 209 -6.49 -6.26 -12.92
N ALA A 210 -5.96 -5.91 -11.74
CA ALA A 210 -5.70 -6.85 -10.66
C ALA A 210 -7.00 -7.54 -10.17
N GLU A 211 -6.89 -8.81 -9.79
CA GLU A 211 -8.03 -9.62 -9.34
C GLU A 211 -8.46 -9.25 -7.92
N VAL A 212 -7.49 -8.92 -7.05
CA VAL A 212 -7.72 -8.56 -5.64
C VAL A 212 -6.99 -7.29 -5.30
N ILE A 213 -7.60 -6.46 -4.47
CA ILE A 213 -6.99 -5.23 -3.96
C ILE A 213 -6.85 -5.36 -2.45
N VAL A 214 -5.70 -4.97 -1.93
CA VAL A 214 -5.50 -4.85 -0.48
C VAL A 214 -5.05 -3.43 -0.18
N VAL A 215 -5.78 -2.75 0.70
CA VAL A 215 -5.51 -1.36 1.07
C VAL A 215 -5.15 -1.29 2.55
N GLY A 216 -3.92 -0.88 2.87
CA GLY A 216 -3.48 -0.55 4.22
C GLY A 216 -3.56 0.96 4.45
N LEU A 217 -4.46 1.40 5.33
CA LEU A 217 -4.63 2.81 5.73
C LEU A 217 -4.05 3.00 7.13
N ILE A 218 -2.82 3.52 7.20
CA ILE A 218 -1.95 3.53 8.38
C ILE A 218 -1.71 4.96 8.84
N GLY A 219 -2.13 5.28 10.06
CA GLY A 219 -1.88 6.58 10.69
C GLY A 219 -2.62 7.76 10.06
N GLU A 220 -3.57 7.50 9.17
CA GLU A 220 -4.49 8.52 8.63
C GLU A 220 -5.59 8.83 9.65
N ARG A 221 -6.28 9.97 9.50
CA ARG A 221 -7.37 10.32 10.43
C ARG A 221 -8.60 9.45 10.16
N GLY A 222 -9.35 9.08 11.20
CA GLY A 222 -10.54 8.21 11.05
C GLY A 222 -11.58 8.72 10.04
N ARG A 223 -11.76 10.04 9.91
CA ARG A 223 -12.64 10.62 8.89
C ARG A 223 -12.10 10.46 7.47
N GLU A 224 -10.78 10.50 7.29
CA GLU A 224 -10.12 10.35 5.97
C GLU A 224 -10.17 8.87 5.55
N VAL A 225 -10.06 7.95 6.51
CA VAL A 225 -10.30 6.51 6.29
C VAL A 225 -11.72 6.26 5.81
N LYS A 226 -12.72 6.83 6.51
CA LYS A 226 -14.13 6.69 6.13
C LYS A 226 -14.41 7.27 4.74
N ASP A 227 -13.95 8.48 4.48
CA ASP A 227 -14.10 9.16 3.19
C ASP A 227 -13.43 8.38 2.04
N PHE A 228 -12.26 7.80 2.29
CA PHE A 228 -11.59 6.94 1.32
C PHE A 228 -12.44 5.70 0.98
N ILE A 229 -13.04 5.05 1.96
CA ILE A 229 -13.84 3.85 1.73
C ILE A 229 -15.15 4.18 0.99
N GLU A 230 -15.89 5.19 1.47
CA GLU A 230 -17.22 5.51 0.96
C GLU A 230 -17.18 6.26 -0.39
N ASN A 231 -16.34 7.29 -0.49
CA ASN A 231 -16.38 8.22 -1.63
C ASN A 231 -15.26 7.98 -2.65
N THR A 232 -14.12 7.43 -2.21
CA THR A 232 -12.99 7.17 -3.12
C THR A 232 -13.02 5.75 -3.66
N LEU A 233 -13.21 4.73 -2.82
CA LEU A 233 -13.24 3.34 -3.28
C LEU A 233 -14.62 2.98 -3.84
N GLY A 234 -15.68 3.39 -3.14
CA GLY A 234 -17.07 3.08 -3.49
C GLY A 234 -17.40 1.59 -3.33
N GLU A 235 -18.66 1.23 -3.53
CA GLU A 235 -19.13 -0.15 -3.37
C GLU A 235 -18.45 -1.13 -4.34
N GLU A 236 -18.30 -0.74 -5.62
CA GLU A 236 -17.68 -1.58 -6.64
C GLU A 236 -16.19 -1.85 -6.35
N GLY A 237 -15.45 -0.81 -5.94
CA GLY A 237 -14.05 -0.95 -5.56
C GLY A 237 -13.88 -1.79 -4.30
N LEU A 238 -14.76 -1.60 -3.32
CA LEU A 238 -14.72 -2.32 -2.05
C LEU A 238 -15.03 -3.81 -2.22
N ALA A 239 -15.96 -4.19 -3.10
CA ALA A 239 -16.37 -5.58 -3.31
C ALA A 239 -15.19 -6.53 -3.64
N ARG A 240 -14.15 -6.02 -4.31
CA ARG A 240 -12.92 -6.77 -4.64
C ARG A 240 -11.70 -6.39 -3.79
N ALA A 241 -11.90 -5.58 -2.75
CA ALA A 241 -10.85 -5.08 -1.89
C ALA A 241 -10.95 -5.64 -0.47
N VAL A 242 -9.80 -5.70 0.21
CA VAL A 242 -9.72 -5.85 1.67
C VAL A 242 -9.07 -4.59 2.23
N VAL A 243 -9.73 -3.90 3.15
CA VAL A 243 -9.21 -2.69 3.76
C VAL A 243 -8.75 -2.97 5.18
N VAL A 244 -7.48 -2.74 5.47
CA VAL A 244 -6.91 -2.76 6.83
C VAL A 244 -6.70 -1.34 7.28
N ALA A 245 -7.44 -0.90 8.29
CA ALA A 245 -7.34 0.45 8.84
C ALA A 245 -6.69 0.43 10.23
N ALA A 246 -5.63 1.22 10.38
CA ALA A 246 -5.01 1.54 11.67
C ALA A 246 -4.89 3.07 11.79
N PRO A 247 -5.96 3.76 12.18
CA PRO A 247 -6.00 5.21 12.36
C PRO A 247 -4.89 5.81 13.25
N ALA A 248 -4.72 7.14 13.18
CA ALA A 248 -3.70 7.88 13.93
C ALA A 248 -3.82 7.78 15.47
N ASP A 249 -5.02 7.55 15.99
CA ASP A 249 -5.32 7.36 17.41
C ASP A 249 -4.97 5.96 17.93
N ASN A 250 -4.69 5.01 17.03
CA ASN A 250 -4.14 3.70 17.43
C ASN A 250 -2.69 3.82 17.91
N SER A 251 -2.30 2.88 18.79
CA SER A 251 -0.92 2.79 19.25
C SER A 251 0.06 2.59 18.08
N PRO A 252 1.32 3.05 18.20
CA PRO A 252 2.33 2.84 17.17
C PRO A 252 2.48 1.37 16.76
N LEU A 253 2.37 0.44 17.73
CA LEU A 253 2.41 -0.99 17.46
C LEU A 253 1.27 -1.45 16.52
N LEU A 254 0.04 -1.02 16.79
CA LEU A 254 -1.09 -1.36 15.94
C LEU A 254 -0.95 -0.76 14.53
N ARG A 255 -0.36 0.43 14.39
CA ARG A 255 -0.03 1.02 13.08
C ARG A 255 0.98 0.17 12.30
N LEU A 256 2.08 -0.27 12.95
CA LEU A 256 3.04 -1.19 12.32
C LEU A 256 2.40 -2.54 11.98
N GLN A 257 1.55 -3.06 12.88
CA GLN A 257 0.85 -4.32 12.71
C GLN A 257 -0.14 -4.25 11.54
N GLY A 258 -0.85 -3.13 11.37
CA GLY A 258 -1.78 -2.91 10.25
C GLY A 258 -1.09 -3.01 8.90
N ALA A 259 0.08 -2.37 8.74
CA ALA A 259 0.86 -2.46 7.51
C ALA A 259 1.35 -3.90 7.23
N ALA A 260 1.84 -4.57 8.27
CA ALA A 260 2.28 -5.96 8.16
C ALA A 260 1.11 -6.91 7.85
N TYR A 261 -0.09 -6.62 8.34
CA TYR A 261 -1.28 -7.45 8.13
C TYR A 261 -1.87 -7.26 6.74
N ALA A 262 -1.95 -6.02 6.23
CA ALA A 262 -2.28 -5.75 4.83
C ALA A 262 -1.31 -6.51 3.89
N THR A 263 -0.02 -6.50 4.20
CA THR A 263 0.97 -7.26 3.41
C THR A 263 0.74 -8.78 3.52
N CYS A 264 0.41 -9.29 4.70
CA CYS A 264 0.09 -10.71 4.91
C CYS A 264 -1.16 -11.16 4.12
N LEU A 265 -2.19 -10.31 4.05
CA LEU A 265 -3.37 -10.56 3.22
C LEU A 265 -3.00 -10.62 1.73
N ALA A 266 -2.16 -9.70 1.26
CA ALA A 266 -1.66 -9.73 -0.12
C ALA A 266 -0.83 -10.99 -0.41
N GLU A 267 0.03 -11.42 0.53
CA GLU A 267 0.76 -12.69 0.44
C GLU A 267 -0.17 -13.88 0.34
N TYR A 268 -1.24 -13.93 1.15
CA TYR A 268 -2.23 -15.00 1.09
C TYR A 268 -2.85 -15.14 -0.30
N PHE A 269 -3.28 -14.03 -0.91
CA PHE A 269 -3.89 -14.07 -2.25
C PHE A 269 -2.86 -14.39 -3.34
N ARG A 270 -1.65 -13.83 -3.27
CA ARG A 270 -0.55 -14.18 -4.18
C ARG A 270 -0.26 -15.69 -4.15
N ASP A 271 -0.21 -16.28 -2.98
CA ASP A 271 0.07 -17.71 -2.80
C ASP A 271 -1.09 -18.60 -3.28
N ARG A 272 -2.28 -18.02 -3.52
CA ARG A 272 -3.40 -18.63 -4.24
C ARG A 272 -3.37 -18.42 -5.75
N GLY A 273 -2.27 -17.88 -6.27
CA GLY A 273 -2.08 -17.61 -7.70
C GLY A 273 -2.78 -16.33 -8.17
N LYS A 274 -3.17 -15.43 -7.27
CA LYS A 274 -3.88 -14.20 -7.60
C LYS A 274 -2.93 -13.04 -7.89
N ASP A 275 -3.34 -12.17 -8.81
CA ASP A 275 -2.70 -10.88 -9.03
C ASP A 275 -3.30 -9.82 -8.10
N VAL A 276 -2.46 -9.31 -7.19
CA VAL A 276 -2.87 -8.41 -6.11
C VAL A 276 -2.30 -7.01 -6.34
N LEU A 277 -3.16 -5.99 -6.23
CA LEU A 277 -2.74 -4.61 -6.05
C LEU A 277 -2.71 -4.28 -4.54
N LEU A 278 -1.52 -4.07 -3.99
CA LEU A 278 -1.34 -3.61 -2.61
C LEU A 278 -1.16 -2.09 -2.58
N ILE A 279 -2.06 -1.36 -1.93
CA ILE A 279 -1.92 0.07 -1.65
C ILE A 279 -1.55 0.22 -0.18
N MET A 280 -0.36 0.76 0.10
CA MET A 280 0.12 1.02 1.44
C MET A 280 0.20 2.52 1.68
N ASP A 281 -0.78 3.05 2.42
CA ASP A 281 -0.92 4.47 2.70
C ASP A 281 -0.79 4.74 4.21
N SER A 282 0.39 5.05 4.78
CA SER A 282 1.65 5.38 4.09
C SER A 282 2.90 4.77 4.73
N LEU A 283 3.98 4.67 3.95
CA LEU A 283 5.31 4.34 4.48
C LEU A 283 5.82 5.41 5.46
N THR A 284 5.48 6.69 5.25
CA THR A 284 5.84 7.76 6.18
C THR A 284 5.22 7.51 7.55
N ARG A 285 3.93 7.16 7.61
CA ARG A 285 3.26 6.84 8.88
C ARG A 285 3.78 5.56 9.54
N TYR A 286 4.14 4.56 8.74
CA TYR A 286 4.83 3.36 9.23
C TYR A 286 6.19 3.70 9.87
N ALA A 287 7.01 4.52 9.19
CA ALA A 287 8.30 4.97 9.69
C ALA A 287 8.17 5.83 10.96
N MET A 288 7.17 6.72 11.01
CA MET A 288 6.88 7.52 12.20
C MET A 288 6.47 6.65 13.39
N ALA A 289 5.64 5.63 13.18
CA ALA A 289 5.27 4.69 14.24
C ALA A 289 6.49 3.93 14.80
N GLN A 290 7.40 3.46 13.93
CA GLN A 290 8.64 2.83 14.36
C GLN A 290 9.54 3.83 15.11
N ARG A 291 9.62 5.08 14.66
CA ARG A 291 10.37 6.15 15.36
C ARG A 291 9.81 6.39 16.77
N GLU A 292 8.50 6.47 16.93
CA GLU A 292 7.86 6.65 18.25
C GLU A 292 8.22 5.52 19.21
N ILE A 293 8.20 4.26 18.75
CA ILE A 293 8.59 3.09 19.55
C ILE A 293 10.08 3.13 19.90
N ALA A 294 10.93 3.33 18.90
CA ALA A 294 12.38 3.34 19.06
C ALA A 294 12.85 4.40 20.06
N LEU A 295 12.34 5.63 19.95
CA LEU A 295 12.66 6.70 20.88
C LEU A 295 12.17 6.40 22.31
N ALA A 296 11.00 5.78 22.45
CA ALA A 296 10.46 5.44 23.76
C ALA A 296 11.25 4.34 24.48
N VAL A 297 11.90 3.44 23.73
CA VAL A 297 12.81 2.40 24.26
C VAL A 297 14.24 2.92 24.42
N GLY A 298 14.52 4.16 23.99
CA GLY A 298 15.81 4.82 24.18
C GLY A 298 16.82 4.63 23.04
N GLU A 299 16.38 4.20 21.85
CA GLU A 299 17.24 4.17 20.66
C GLU A 299 17.55 5.62 20.22
N PRO A 300 18.83 6.02 20.11
CA PRO A 300 19.17 7.39 19.75
C PRO A 300 18.81 7.70 18.28
N PRO A 301 18.29 8.91 17.97
CA PRO A 301 18.05 9.31 16.59
C PRO A 301 19.39 9.59 15.88
N ALA A 302 19.59 8.97 14.71
CA ALA A 302 20.82 9.14 13.93
C ALA A 302 20.59 10.04 12.71
N THR A 303 19.68 9.65 11.82
CA THR A 303 19.47 10.32 10.53
C THR A 303 18.28 11.26 10.61
N LYS A 304 18.52 12.57 10.74
CA LYS A 304 17.46 13.61 10.74
C LYS A 304 16.30 13.32 11.72
N GLY A 305 16.63 12.83 12.91
CA GLY A 305 15.62 12.51 13.94
C GLY A 305 15.01 11.10 13.83
N TYR A 306 15.38 10.30 12.83
CA TYR A 306 14.98 8.89 12.74
C TYR A 306 16.06 7.95 13.31
N PRO A 307 15.69 7.02 14.21
CA PRO A 307 16.56 5.95 14.68
C PRO A 307 16.91 4.94 13.57
N PRO A 308 18.07 4.27 13.64
CA PRO A 308 18.48 3.25 12.67
C PRO A 308 17.45 2.15 12.40
N SER A 309 16.70 1.71 13.42
CA SER A 309 15.68 0.66 13.29
C SER A 309 14.59 0.97 12.26
N VAL A 310 14.30 2.25 12.01
CA VAL A 310 13.34 2.68 10.98
C VAL A 310 13.80 2.24 9.59
N PHE A 311 15.07 2.47 9.27
CA PHE A 311 15.65 2.13 7.97
C PHE A 311 15.92 0.63 7.80
N ALA A 312 15.97 -0.14 8.89
CA ALA A 312 15.97 -1.60 8.82
C ALA A 312 14.56 -2.17 8.58
N ARG A 313 13.52 -1.52 9.11
CA ARG A 313 12.12 -1.96 8.99
C ARG A 313 11.50 -1.67 7.62
N LEU A 314 11.83 -0.55 6.99
CA LEU A 314 11.29 -0.18 5.68
C LEU A 314 11.57 -1.24 4.59
N PRO A 315 12.83 -1.68 4.37
CA PRO A 315 13.11 -2.76 3.42
C PRO A 315 12.41 -4.07 3.80
N ALA A 316 12.38 -4.42 5.09
CA ALA A 316 11.74 -5.65 5.57
C ALA A 316 10.24 -5.72 5.26
N LEU A 317 9.54 -4.57 5.22
CA LEU A 317 8.15 -4.51 4.80
C LEU A 317 8.02 -4.55 3.26
N VAL A 318 8.80 -3.73 2.55
CA VAL A 318 8.70 -3.57 1.09
C VAL A 318 9.12 -4.83 0.34
N GLU A 319 10.13 -5.54 0.82
CA GLU A 319 10.65 -6.77 0.20
C GLU A 319 9.67 -7.95 0.26
N ARG A 320 8.57 -7.86 1.00
CA ARG A 320 7.52 -8.89 1.03
C ARG A 320 6.62 -8.88 -0.21
N ALA A 321 6.50 -7.71 -0.86
CA ALA A 321 5.80 -7.56 -2.12
C ALA A 321 6.66 -8.06 -3.29
N GLY A 322 6.00 -8.35 -4.41
CA GLY A 322 6.64 -8.87 -5.62
C GLY A 322 5.97 -10.12 -6.18
N ASN A 323 6.55 -10.63 -7.26
CA ASN A 323 6.09 -11.87 -7.88
C ASN A 323 6.38 -13.09 -7.00
N GLY A 324 5.42 -14.01 -6.96
CA GLY A 324 5.62 -15.34 -6.42
C GLY A 324 6.44 -16.22 -7.35
N SER A 325 6.70 -17.45 -6.89
CA SER A 325 7.24 -18.52 -7.74
C SER A 325 6.19 -18.94 -8.76
N ARG A 326 6.62 -19.29 -9.98
CA ARG A 326 5.74 -19.89 -10.99
C ARG A 326 5.54 -21.38 -10.69
N ASP A 327 4.32 -21.87 -10.91
CA ASP A 327 4.02 -23.28 -10.94
C ASP A 327 4.60 -23.95 -12.21
N ALA A 328 4.46 -25.27 -12.31
CA ALA A 328 4.94 -26.05 -13.46
C ALA A 328 4.28 -25.64 -14.79
N GLN A 329 3.17 -24.89 -14.74
CA GLN A 329 2.43 -24.35 -15.87
C GLN A 329 2.79 -22.89 -16.16
N GLY A 330 3.79 -22.33 -15.47
CA GLY A 330 4.25 -20.96 -15.64
C GLY A 330 3.36 -19.90 -14.99
N ARG A 331 2.35 -20.30 -14.21
CA ARG A 331 1.43 -19.38 -13.52
C ARG A 331 1.89 -19.15 -12.09
N GLY A 332 1.85 -17.91 -11.64
CA GLY A 332 2.14 -17.53 -10.25
C GLY A 332 1.40 -16.25 -9.92
N GLY A 333 1.03 -16.08 -8.66
CA GLY A 333 0.43 -14.82 -8.22
C GLY A 333 1.48 -13.72 -8.10
N SER A 334 1.02 -12.48 -8.08
CA SER A 334 1.87 -11.30 -7.92
C SER A 334 1.33 -10.34 -6.87
N ILE A 335 2.21 -9.60 -6.23
CA ILE A 335 1.85 -8.42 -5.42
C ILE A 335 2.52 -7.22 -6.07
N THR A 336 1.74 -6.43 -6.78
CA THR A 336 2.17 -5.11 -7.28
C THR A 336 1.77 -4.08 -6.24
N ALA A 337 2.74 -3.31 -5.75
CA ALA A 337 2.53 -2.48 -4.58
C ALA A 337 2.75 -1.00 -4.88
N PHE A 338 1.86 -0.13 -4.38
CA PHE A 338 2.05 1.31 -4.32
C PHE A 338 2.20 1.73 -2.87
N TYR A 339 3.40 2.19 -2.53
CA TYR A 339 3.76 2.70 -1.22
C TYR A 339 3.73 4.22 -1.24
N THR A 340 2.80 4.83 -0.52
CA THR A 340 2.74 6.29 -0.47
C THR A 340 3.80 6.85 0.48
N VAL A 341 4.39 7.97 0.09
CA VAL A 341 5.35 8.73 0.87
C VAL A 341 4.87 10.18 0.91
N LEU A 342 4.64 10.67 2.12
CA LEU A 342 4.21 12.04 2.36
C LEU A 342 5.44 12.95 2.29
N SER A 343 5.54 13.72 1.20
CA SER A 343 6.58 14.73 1.00
C SER A 343 6.03 16.08 1.45
N GLU A 344 6.49 16.56 2.62
CA GLU A 344 6.12 17.89 3.10
C GLU A 344 6.87 18.95 2.27
N GLY A 345 6.16 19.66 1.40
CA GLY A 345 6.68 20.84 0.70
C GLY A 345 7.76 20.57 -0.36
N ASP A 346 7.69 19.41 -1.03
CA ASP A 346 8.68 18.97 -2.03
C ASP A 346 10.12 18.94 -1.49
N ASP A 347 10.29 18.71 -0.18
CA ASP A 347 11.60 18.53 0.44
C ASP A 347 12.26 17.26 -0.11
N GLN A 348 13.16 17.45 -1.07
CA GLN A 348 13.95 16.36 -1.65
C GLN A 348 14.83 15.66 -0.62
N GLN A 349 15.01 16.25 0.57
CA GLN A 349 15.89 15.73 1.61
C GLN A 349 15.17 14.94 2.71
N ASP A 350 13.88 14.59 2.54
CA ASP A 350 13.19 13.67 3.46
C ASP A 350 13.89 12.29 3.48
N PRO A 351 14.41 11.82 4.64
CA PRO A 351 15.11 10.55 4.71
C PRO A 351 14.20 9.35 4.37
N ILE A 352 12.88 9.46 4.55
CA ILE A 352 11.95 8.38 4.18
C ILE A 352 11.79 8.33 2.67
N ALA A 353 11.65 9.48 2.02
CA ALA A 353 11.64 9.59 0.56
C ALA A 353 12.92 9.03 -0.06
N ASP A 354 14.09 9.35 0.48
CA ASP A 354 15.39 8.83 0.00
C ASP A 354 15.51 7.32 0.18
N SER A 355 15.14 6.81 1.36
CA SER A 355 15.11 5.36 1.61
C SER A 355 14.15 4.65 0.66
N ALA A 356 12.98 5.23 0.40
CA ALA A 356 11.98 4.67 -0.51
C ALA A 356 12.52 4.65 -1.95
N ARG A 357 13.15 5.72 -2.45
CA ARG A 357 13.79 5.75 -3.78
C ARG A 357 14.88 4.68 -3.92
N ALA A 358 15.59 4.37 -2.85
CA ALA A 358 16.64 3.36 -2.87
C ALA A 358 16.08 1.93 -3.00
N ILE A 359 15.01 1.61 -2.27
CA ILE A 359 14.48 0.23 -2.16
C ILE A 359 13.35 -0.10 -3.16
N LEU A 360 12.71 0.91 -3.75
CA LEU A 360 11.60 0.71 -4.70
C LEU A 360 12.06 0.62 -6.15
N ASP A 361 11.23 0.02 -6.99
CA ASP A 361 11.47 -0.20 -8.42
C ASP A 361 11.08 1.03 -9.28
N GLY A 362 10.73 2.15 -8.63
CA GLY A 362 10.24 3.36 -9.28
C GLY A 362 9.37 4.19 -8.35
N HIS A 363 8.94 5.35 -8.84
CA HIS A 363 8.02 6.22 -8.13
C HIS A 363 7.22 7.13 -9.08
N VAL A 364 6.03 7.49 -8.64
CA VAL A 364 5.15 8.51 -9.22
C VAL A 364 5.17 9.71 -8.27
N VAL A 365 5.46 10.90 -8.78
CA VAL A 365 5.49 12.15 -8.02
C VAL A 365 4.25 12.96 -8.36
N LEU A 366 3.53 13.43 -7.34
CA LEU A 366 2.43 14.37 -7.50
C LEU A 366 2.89 15.78 -7.18
N SER A 367 2.80 16.67 -8.18
CA SER A 367 3.25 18.07 -8.10
C SER A 367 2.13 18.97 -7.59
N ARG A 368 2.46 19.82 -6.61
CA ARG A 368 1.56 20.88 -6.15
C ARG A 368 1.27 21.90 -7.25
N THR A 369 2.25 22.26 -8.06
CA THR A 369 2.09 23.21 -9.16
C THR A 369 1.08 22.72 -10.20
N LEU A 370 1.05 21.41 -10.50
CA LEU A 370 0.05 20.83 -11.38
C LEU A 370 -1.35 20.85 -10.73
N ALA A 371 -1.45 20.47 -9.45
CA ALA A 371 -2.71 20.47 -8.73
C ALA A 371 -3.34 21.89 -8.62
N GLU A 372 -2.53 22.91 -8.34
CA GLU A 372 -2.96 24.32 -8.28
C GLU A 372 -3.40 24.87 -9.65
N ALA A 373 -2.84 24.33 -10.74
CA ALA A 373 -3.26 24.64 -12.11
C ALA A 373 -4.54 23.90 -12.55
N GLY A 374 -5.13 23.06 -11.69
CA GLY A 374 -6.28 22.24 -12.03
C GLY A 374 -5.94 21.02 -12.89
N HIS A 375 -4.66 20.66 -13.03
CA HIS A 375 -4.22 19.49 -13.79
C HIS A 375 -4.31 18.23 -12.92
N TYR A 376 -5.28 17.36 -13.21
CA TYR A 376 -5.47 16.08 -12.52
C TYR A 376 -5.50 14.88 -13.47
N PRO A 377 -4.87 13.74 -13.11
CA PRO A 377 -3.98 13.56 -11.96
C PRO A 377 -2.73 14.45 -12.02
N ALA A 378 -2.28 14.96 -10.88
CA ALA A 378 -1.19 15.94 -10.80
C ALA A 378 0.21 15.29 -10.94
N ILE A 379 0.38 14.36 -11.88
CA ILE A 379 1.60 13.55 -12.03
C ILE A 379 2.69 14.35 -12.75
N ASP A 380 3.84 14.50 -12.09
CA ASP A 380 5.04 15.03 -12.69
C ASP A 380 5.79 13.94 -13.46
N ILE A 381 5.74 13.98 -14.79
CA ILE A 381 6.35 12.98 -15.67
C ILE A 381 7.89 13.07 -15.70
N GLU A 382 8.46 14.24 -15.39
CA GLU A 382 9.92 14.41 -15.34
C GLU A 382 10.49 13.84 -14.03
N ALA A 383 9.82 14.11 -12.92
CA ALA A 383 10.23 13.63 -11.59
C ALA A 383 9.85 12.16 -11.34
N SER A 384 8.95 11.58 -12.15
CA SER A 384 8.52 10.18 -12.02
C SER A 384 9.31 9.21 -12.88
N ILE A 385 9.46 7.98 -12.39
CA ILE A 385 10.21 6.91 -13.08
C ILE A 385 9.64 5.52 -12.76
N SER A 386 9.55 4.65 -13.76
CA SER A 386 9.39 3.20 -13.59
C SER A 386 10.64 2.51 -14.12
N ARG A 387 11.40 1.81 -13.25
CA ARG A 387 12.65 1.15 -13.66
C ARG A 387 12.39 -0.10 -14.51
N ALA A 388 11.25 -0.77 -14.31
CA ALA A 388 10.87 -1.94 -15.09
C ALA A 388 10.30 -1.60 -16.48
N MET A 389 9.89 -0.35 -16.72
CA MET A 389 9.22 0.07 -17.97
C MET A 389 9.96 -0.37 -19.22
N THR A 390 11.29 -0.18 -19.28
CA THR A 390 12.09 -0.53 -20.47
C THR A 390 12.13 -2.02 -20.78
N ALA A 391 11.87 -2.88 -19.80
CA ALA A 391 11.78 -4.33 -19.98
C ALA A 391 10.36 -4.78 -20.38
N LEU A 392 9.35 -3.91 -20.20
CA LEU A 392 7.93 -4.23 -20.39
C LEU A 392 7.39 -3.77 -21.73
N ILE A 393 7.99 -2.76 -22.35
CA ILE A 393 7.43 -2.10 -23.53
C ILE A 393 8.32 -2.29 -24.77
N PRO A 394 7.72 -2.35 -25.98
CA PRO A 394 8.48 -2.36 -27.23
C PRO A 394 9.33 -1.09 -27.40
N SER A 395 10.41 -1.19 -28.18
CA SER A 395 11.29 -0.05 -28.48
C SER A 395 10.57 1.11 -29.16
N SER A 396 9.59 0.82 -30.03
CA SER A 396 8.77 1.84 -30.71
C SER A 396 7.95 2.69 -29.72
N GLN A 397 7.36 2.05 -28.71
CA GLN A 397 6.64 2.74 -27.64
C GLN A 397 7.61 3.57 -26.80
N PHE A 398 8.76 3.01 -26.45
CA PHE A 398 9.78 3.72 -25.66
C PHE A 398 10.34 4.96 -26.38
N ASP A 399 10.55 4.89 -27.69
CA ASP A 399 10.97 6.05 -28.49
C ASP A 399 9.92 7.17 -28.47
N THR A 400 8.64 6.80 -28.51
CA THR A 400 7.51 7.75 -28.42
C THR A 400 7.46 8.40 -27.04
N VAL A 401 7.61 7.62 -25.97
CA VAL A 401 7.71 8.12 -24.59
C VAL A 401 8.89 9.09 -24.44
N ARG A 402 10.06 8.76 -25.00
CA ARG A 402 11.24 9.63 -24.96
C ARG A 402 10.99 10.95 -25.69
N ARG A 403 10.37 10.90 -26.88
CA ARG A 403 10.02 12.09 -27.65
C ARG A 403 9.02 12.96 -26.90
N PHE A 404 8.02 12.37 -26.25
CA PHE A 404 7.07 13.07 -25.38
C PHE A 404 7.79 13.79 -24.24
N LYS A 405 8.64 13.10 -23.48
CA LYS A 405 9.41 13.72 -22.38
C LYS A 405 10.29 14.87 -22.88
N GLN A 406 10.91 14.73 -24.05
CA GLN A 406 11.71 15.81 -24.66
C GLN A 406 10.87 17.05 -24.98
N MET A 407 9.67 16.88 -25.55
CA MET A 407 8.78 18.00 -25.86
C MET A 407 8.27 18.67 -24.59
N LEU A 408 7.79 17.88 -23.61
CA LEU A 408 7.34 18.39 -22.31
C LEU A 408 8.45 19.19 -21.61
N SER A 409 9.67 18.65 -21.56
CA SER A 409 10.81 19.28 -20.92
C SER A 409 11.22 20.59 -21.57
N ARG A 410 11.18 20.65 -22.90
CA ARG A 410 11.49 21.88 -23.64
C ARG A 410 10.47 22.97 -23.36
N TYR A 411 9.18 22.62 -23.32
CA TYR A 411 8.12 23.55 -22.97
C TYR A 411 8.27 24.04 -21.52
N GLN A 412 8.41 23.14 -20.55
CA GLN A 412 8.49 23.48 -19.13
C GLN A 412 9.67 24.41 -18.82
N ARG A 413 10.86 24.14 -19.35
CA ARG A 413 12.06 25.00 -19.15
C ARG A 413 11.93 26.42 -19.71
N ASN A 414 11.03 26.64 -20.66
CA ASN A 414 10.83 27.94 -21.32
C ASN A 414 9.48 28.57 -20.98
N ARG A 415 8.68 27.96 -20.09
CA ARG A 415 7.32 28.41 -19.76
C ARG A 415 7.30 29.87 -19.32
N ASP A 416 8.22 30.28 -18.45
CA ASP A 416 8.28 31.65 -17.95
C ASP A 416 8.61 32.66 -19.06
N LEU A 417 9.54 32.32 -19.96
CA LEU A 417 9.89 33.17 -21.11
C LEU A 417 8.72 33.32 -22.09
N ILE A 418 7.95 32.25 -22.29
CA ILE A 418 6.73 32.27 -23.09
C ILE A 418 5.67 33.16 -22.42
N SER A 419 5.45 33.01 -21.11
CA SER A 419 4.47 33.79 -20.35
C SER A 419 4.77 35.28 -20.31
N VAL A 420 6.05 35.69 -20.30
CA VAL A 420 6.47 37.10 -20.36
C VAL A 420 6.44 37.66 -21.80
N GLY A 421 6.21 36.81 -22.81
CA GLY A 421 6.17 37.22 -24.22
C GLY A 421 7.56 37.42 -24.85
N ALA A 422 8.62 36.89 -24.22
CA ALA A 422 10.00 36.97 -24.71
C ALA A 422 10.32 35.93 -25.80
N TYR A 423 9.39 35.00 -26.07
CA TYR A 423 9.51 33.99 -27.12
C TYR A 423 9.17 34.55 -28.51
N ALA A 424 10.03 34.28 -29.49
CA ALA A 424 9.84 34.64 -30.90
C ALA A 424 9.85 33.36 -31.77
N PRO A 425 8.76 33.07 -32.52
CA PRO A 425 8.70 31.91 -33.40
C PRO A 425 9.82 31.89 -34.45
N GLY A 426 10.32 30.70 -34.79
CA GLY A 426 11.32 30.48 -35.84
C GLY A 426 12.78 30.51 -35.36
N HIS A 427 13.05 30.91 -34.12
CA HIS A 427 14.39 30.91 -33.54
C HIS A 427 14.83 29.53 -33.02
N ASP A 428 13.92 28.79 -32.38
CA ASP A 428 14.15 27.40 -31.96
C ASP A 428 13.02 26.51 -32.46
N LEU A 429 13.25 25.87 -33.62
CA LEU A 429 12.27 24.99 -34.27
C LEU A 429 11.80 23.82 -33.40
N GLN A 430 12.57 23.44 -32.37
CA GLN A 430 12.17 22.38 -31.44
C GLN A 430 11.31 22.93 -30.30
N LEU A 431 11.58 24.15 -29.83
CA LEU A 431 10.71 24.86 -28.90
C LEU A 431 9.37 25.21 -29.56
N ASP A 432 9.39 25.69 -30.80
CA ASP A 432 8.18 25.97 -31.57
C ASP A 432 7.27 24.73 -31.64
N LYS A 433 7.86 23.55 -31.91
CA LYS A 433 7.14 22.26 -31.90
C LYS A 433 6.62 21.92 -30.52
N ALA A 434 7.41 22.10 -29.46
CA ALA A 434 7.00 21.82 -28.10
C ALA A 434 5.80 22.70 -27.69
N ILE A 435 5.82 23.99 -28.03
CA ILE A 435 4.72 24.94 -27.78
C ILE A 435 3.46 24.51 -28.55
N ALA A 436 3.59 24.19 -29.83
CA ALA A 436 2.46 23.73 -30.64
C ALA A 436 1.86 22.41 -30.15
N MET A 437 2.69 21.51 -29.60
CA MET A 437 2.26 20.21 -29.08
C MET A 437 1.71 20.27 -27.65
N TYR A 438 2.08 21.28 -26.86
CA TYR A 438 1.78 21.31 -25.43
C TYR A 438 0.29 21.14 -25.09
N PRO A 439 -0.68 21.79 -25.77
CA PRO A 439 -2.10 21.58 -25.46
C PRO A 439 -2.55 20.12 -25.61
N ARG A 440 -2.00 19.40 -26.60
CA ARG A 440 -2.31 17.97 -26.82
C ARG A 440 -1.63 17.09 -25.77
N ILE A 441 -0.40 17.43 -25.38
CA ILE A 441 0.35 16.77 -24.30
C ILE A 441 -0.39 16.94 -22.96
N GLU A 442 -0.85 18.14 -22.64
CA GLU A 442 -1.58 18.46 -21.42
C GLU A 442 -2.90 17.70 -21.34
N ALA A 443 -3.70 17.72 -22.41
CA ALA A 443 -4.94 16.96 -22.49
C ALA A 443 -4.72 15.44 -22.36
N PHE A 444 -3.61 14.92 -22.88
CA PHE A 444 -3.25 13.51 -22.73
C PHE A 444 -2.92 13.13 -21.28
N LEU A 445 -2.28 14.01 -20.51
CA LEU A 445 -1.91 13.73 -19.12
C LEU A 445 -3.06 13.87 -18.14
N GLN A 446 -4.02 14.75 -18.43
CA GLN A 446 -5.22 14.93 -17.61
C GLN A 446 -6.20 13.79 -17.83
N GLN A 447 -6.85 13.31 -16.77
CA GLN A 447 -7.85 12.25 -16.82
C GLN A 447 -8.89 12.49 -15.72
N SER A 448 -10.18 12.39 -16.06
CA SER A 448 -11.24 12.53 -15.06
C SER A 448 -11.23 11.36 -14.06
N MET A 449 -11.70 11.59 -12.83
CA MET A 449 -11.77 10.52 -11.82
C MET A 449 -12.68 9.36 -12.23
N ASP A 450 -13.70 9.62 -13.05
CA ASP A 450 -14.66 8.61 -13.53
C ASP A 450 -14.25 8.00 -14.87
N GLU A 451 -13.18 8.51 -15.48
CA GLU A 451 -12.67 8.03 -16.75
C GLU A 451 -11.68 6.88 -16.49
N ARG A 452 -11.87 5.76 -17.19
CA ARG A 452 -10.92 4.65 -17.24
C ARG A 452 -10.25 4.64 -18.61
N THR A 453 -8.92 4.56 -18.63
CA THR A 453 -8.16 4.30 -19.86
C THR A 453 -7.31 3.06 -19.70
N GLY A 454 -7.63 2.01 -20.47
CA GLY A 454 -6.86 0.77 -20.47
C GLY A 454 -5.47 0.94 -21.09
N TYR A 455 -4.61 -0.06 -20.94
CA TYR A 455 -3.24 -0.01 -21.47
C TYR A 455 -3.19 0.19 -22.99
N GLU A 456 -3.96 -0.60 -23.75
CA GLU A 456 -4.00 -0.53 -25.22
C GLU A 456 -4.47 0.84 -25.71
N ASP A 457 -5.54 1.38 -25.11
CA ASP A 457 -6.06 2.71 -25.42
C ASP A 457 -5.05 3.82 -25.09
N ALA A 458 -4.34 3.70 -23.97
CA ALA A 458 -3.34 4.67 -23.55
C ALA A 458 -2.16 4.74 -24.54
N ILE A 459 -1.72 3.58 -25.07
CA ILE A 459 -0.68 3.54 -26.10
C ILE A 459 -1.19 4.12 -27.41
N ALA A 460 -2.38 3.73 -27.87
CA ALA A 460 -2.94 4.23 -29.11
C ALA A 460 -3.06 5.77 -29.07
N GLN A 461 -3.54 6.32 -27.96
CA GLN A 461 -3.60 7.77 -27.76
C GLN A 461 -2.21 8.41 -27.76
N LEU A 462 -1.21 7.79 -27.13
CA LEU A 462 0.19 8.27 -27.14
C LEU A 462 0.77 8.31 -28.56
N GLU A 463 0.53 7.28 -29.37
CA GLU A 463 1.01 7.20 -30.75
C GLU A 463 0.33 8.27 -31.63
N HIS A 464 -0.99 8.47 -31.46
CA HIS A 464 -1.76 9.48 -32.19
C HIS A 464 -1.32 10.92 -31.91
N LEU A 465 -0.66 11.21 -30.76
CA LEU A 465 -0.13 12.54 -30.46
C LEU A 465 0.90 13.04 -31.48
N PHE A 466 1.67 12.13 -32.08
CA PHE A 466 2.76 12.47 -33.00
C PHE A 466 2.42 12.28 -34.47
N VAL A 467 1.24 11.73 -34.77
CA VAL A 467 0.70 11.66 -36.14
C VAL A 467 0.12 13.04 -36.49
N PRO A 468 0.53 13.68 -37.59
CA PRO A 468 -0.10 14.91 -38.05
C PRO A 468 -1.57 14.63 -38.40
N GLU A 469 -2.49 15.47 -37.92
CA GLU A 469 -3.88 15.40 -38.38
C GLU A 469 -3.89 15.54 -39.92
N PRO A 470 -4.68 14.72 -40.64
CA PRO A 470 -4.89 14.98 -42.05
C PRO A 470 -5.48 16.38 -42.16
N ALA A 471 -4.80 17.25 -42.92
CA ALA A 471 -5.23 18.62 -43.14
C ALA A 471 -6.71 18.60 -43.55
N SER A 472 -7.57 19.16 -42.70
CA SER A 472 -8.96 19.39 -43.06
C SER A 472 -8.95 20.24 -44.32
N THR A 473 -9.29 19.64 -45.45
CA THR A 473 -9.59 20.34 -46.70
C THR A 473 -10.84 21.17 -46.45
N GLN A 474 -10.67 22.34 -45.82
CA GLN A 474 -11.64 23.41 -45.94
C GLN A 474 -11.63 23.82 -47.41
N GLY A 475 -12.69 23.42 -48.10
CA GLY A 475 -12.94 23.77 -49.49
C GLY A 475 -12.84 25.29 -49.65
N PHE A 476 -11.82 25.72 -50.38
CA PHE A 476 -11.74 27.06 -50.92
C PHE A 476 -12.83 27.15 -52.01
N ASP A 477 -14.05 27.53 -51.60
CA ASP A 477 -15.15 27.82 -52.52
C ASP A 477 -14.83 29.12 -53.27
N SER A 478 -14.27 28.97 -54.47
CA SER A 478 -13.94 30.07 -55.36
C SER A 478 -15.23 30.69 -55.90
N ARG A 479 -15.78 31.69 -55.20
CA ARG A 479 -16.84 32.53 -55.75
C ARG A 479 -16.27 33.46 -56.82
N THR A 480 -16.72 33.23 -58.04
CA THR A 480 -16.56 34.04 -59.25
C THR A 480 -16.96 35.52 -59.04
N PRO A 481 -16.24 36.49 -59.63
CA PRO A 481 -16.66 37.88 -59.61
C PRO A 481 -17.76 38.14 -60.65
N ASN A 482 -18.89 38.65 -60.17
CA ASN A 482 -20.09 38.94 -60.93
C ASN A 482 -19.90 40.24 -61.75
N THR A 483 -19.59 40.13 -63.04
CA THR A 483 -19.61 41.26 -63.98
C THR A 483 -21.06 41.58 -64.39
N LYS A 484 -21.63 42.64 -63.82
CA LYS A 484 -22.84 43.29 -64.36
C LYS A 484 -22.48 44.06 -65.63
N LYS A 485 -22.91 43.58 -66.80
CA LYS A 485 -23.05 44.38 -68.01
C LYS A 485 -24.45 44.98 -68.07
N PHE A 486 -24.51 46.31 -68.11
CA PHE A 486 -25.64 47.07 -68.64
C PHE A 486 -25.73 46.88 -70.16
N GLN A 487 -26.92 46.66 -70.70
CA GLN A 487 -27.39 47.27 -71.95
C GLN A 487 -28.89 47.01 -72.19
N THR A 488 -29.61 48.13 -72.37
CA THR A 488 -30.85 48.41 -73.12
C THR A 488 -31.98 47.39 -73.17
#